data_AF-A0A1I2N3Y4-F1
#
_entry.id   AF-A0A1I2N3Y4-F1
#
_cell.length_a   1.000
_cell.length_b   1.000
_cell.length_c   1.000
_cell.angle_alpha   90.00
_cell.angle_beta   90.00
_cell.angle_gamma   90.00
#
_symmetry.space_group_name_H-M   'P 1'
#
loop_
_entity.id
_entity.type
_entity.pdbx_description
1 polymer ?
#
loop_
_entity_poly.entity_id
_entity_poly.type
_entity_poly.pdbx_seq_one_letter_code
_entity_poly.pdbx_strand_id
1 'polypeptide(L)'
;MNVSDRTISYESYRSHDHDCRLLAVDAAQAVPDRGAFVRAACESEDDADGVLFLALEEGYAEPRVVTTFVNPEGVVERVAPAAAGCAAAWAIDRLGEDTVLLDTQTGTYRAVADGDGVLVESLSEEKDRTNAAVVRDETEASLAAPAPAPDGGRLGHSSLPETESTVSEEPRPADDD
;
A
#
# COMPACT_ATOMS: atom_id res chain seq x y z
N MET A 1 22.88 9.43 -9.26
CA MET A 1 22.29 9.97 -8.01
C MET A 1 22.25 8.85 -6.99
N ASN A 2 22.77 9.07 -5.78
CA ASN A 2 22.73 8.08 -4.72
C ASN A 2 21.27 7.97 -4.22
N VAL A 3 20.69 6.78 -4.26
CA VAL A 3 19.26 6.57 -3.92
C VAL A 3 19.01 6.67 -2.40
N SER A 4 20.08 6.76 -1.61
CA SER A 4 20.08 6.61 -0.15
C SER A 4 19.83 7.89 0.67
N ASP A 5 19.56 9.04 0.04
CA ASP A 5 19.33 10.33 0.74
C ASP A 5 17.95 10.94 0.45
N ARG A 6 17.04 10.17 -0.17
CA ARG A 6 15.71 10.66 -0.52
C ARG A 6 14.79 10.49 0.68
N THR A 7 14.14 11.56 1.12
CA THR A 7 13.07 11.49 2.13
C THR A 7 11.71 11.36 1.44
N ILE A 8 10.77 10.71 2.14
CA ILE A 8 9.38 10.50 1.75
C ILE A 8 8.53 11.24 2.78
N SER A 9 7.80 12.24 2.32
CA SER A 9 6.87 13.00 3.17
C SER A 9 5.52 12.31 3.25
N TYR A 10 4.89 12.41 4.41
CA TYR A 10 3.55 11.92 4.69
C TYR A 10 2.79 12.88 5.59
N GLU A 11 1.47 12.83 5.48
CA GLU A 11 0.52 13.64 6.24
C GLU A 11 -0.34 12.71 7.11
N SER A 12 -0.60 13.06 8.36
CA SER A 12 -1.40 12.23 9.27
C SER A 12 -2.88 12.63 9.23
N TYR A 13 -3.77 11.65 9.13
CA TYR A 13 -5.23 11.85 9.16
C TYR A 13 -5.87 10.94 10.20
N ARG A 14 -6.86 11.46 10.93
CA ARG A 14 -7.60 10.71 11.95
C ARG A 14 -9.09 10.72 11.66
N SER A 15 -9.71 9.54 11.61
CA SER A 15 -11.16 9.40 11.60
C SER A 15 -11.67 9.28 13.03
N HIS A 16 -12.47 10.23 13.49
CA HIS A 16 -13.01 10.22 14.85
C HIS A 16 -14.13 9.18 15.02
N ASP A 17 -14.97 8.96 14.01
CA ASP A 17 -16.06 7.96 14.08
C ASP A 17 -15.58 6.51 14.09
N HIS A 18 -14.36 6.27 13.61
CA HIS A 18 -13.82 4.93 13.38
C HIS A 18 -12.54 4.67 14.20
N ASP A 19 -12.18 5.59 15.09
CA ASP A 19 -10.99 5.55 15.95
C ASP A 19 -9.73 5.10 15.21
N CYS A 20 -9.53 5.58 13.97
CA CYS A 20 -8.43 5.17 13.12
C CYS A 20 -7.53 6.33 12.70
N ARG A 21 -6.23 6.08 12.59
CA ARG A 21 -5.21 7.04 12.17
C ARG A 21 -4.41 6.48 11.00
N LEU A 22 -4.36 7.20 9.90
CA LEU A 22 -3.69 6.78 8.67
C LEU A 22 -2.71 7.84 8.19
N LEU A 23 -1.60 7.39 7.61
CA LEU A 23 -0.61 8.26 7.00
C LEU A 23 -0.82 8.31 5.50
N ALA A 24 -1.02 9.49 4.92
CA ALA A 24 -1.19 9.70 3.50
C ALA A 24 0.15 10.04 2.84
N VAL A 25 0.51 9.29 1.80
CA VAL A 25 1.70 9.48 0.98
C VAL A 25 1.28 9.72 -0.46
N ASP A 26 1.76 10.81 -1.04
CA ASP A 26 1.65 11.05 -2.48
C ASP A 26 2.41 9.97 -3.27
N ALA A 27 1.69 9.23 -4.10
CA ALA A 27 2.25 8.15 -4.91
C ALA A 27 3.20 8.63 -6.03
N ALA A 28 3.26 9.93 -6.32
CA ALA A 28 4.30 10.51 -7.15
C ALA A 28 5.70 10.41 -6.50
N GLN A 29 5.76 10.22 -5.18
CA GLN A 29 7.00 9.92 -4.49
C GLN A 29 7.42 8.47 -4.76
N ALA A 30 8.65 8.28 -5.26
CA ALA A 30 9.19 6.94 -5.48
C ALA A 30 9.55 6.29 -4.13
N VAL A 31 8.73 5.34 -3.70
CA VAL A 31 8.95 4.53 -2.49
C VAL A 31 9.40 3.13 -2.93
N PRO A 32 10.71 2.79 -2.83
CA PRO A 32 11.26 1.56 -3.40
C PRO A 32 10.72 0.29 -2.76
N ASP A 33 10.53 0.31 -1.44
CA ASP A 33 9.94 -0.78 -0.68
C ASP A 33 8.84 -0.21 0.21
N ARG A 34 7.59 -0.27 -0.28
CA ARG A 34 6.44 0.26 0.45
C ARG A 34 6.22 -0.44 1.78
N GLY A 35 6.43 -1.75 1.85
CA GLY A 35 6.23 -2.52 3.08
C GLY A 35 7.26 -2.16 4.16
N ALA A 36 8.53 -2.00 3.78
CA ALA A 36 9.57 -1.53 4.69
C ALA A 36 9.32 -0.09 5.16
N PHE A 37 8.88 0.79 4.25
CA PHE A 37 8.51 2.16 4.59
C PHE A 37 7.37 2.20 5.60
N VAL A 38 6.28 1.46 5.36
CA VAL A 38 5.12 1.44 6.25
C VAL A 38 5.49 0.98 7.65
N ARG A 39 6.28 -0.10 7.78
CA ARG A 39 6.74 -0.57 9.09
C ARG A 39 7.51 0.51 9.85
N ALA A 40 8.45 1.18 9.19
CA ALA A 40 9.22 2.26 9.79
C ALA A 40 8.36 3.47 10.16
N ALA A 41 7.39 3.82 9.31
CA ALA A 41 6.47 4.93 9.56
C ALA A 41 5.53 4.65 10.73
N CYS A 42 4.91 3.46 10.78
CA CYS A 42 4.06 3.04 11.89
C CYS A 42 4.84 2.81 13.20
N GLU A 43 6.14 2.48 13.15
CA GLU A 43 6.99 2.44 14.34
C GLU A 43 7.32 3.84 14.87
N SER A 44 7.46 4.83 13.97
CA SER A 44 7.74 6.22 14.34
C SER A 44 6.51 6.99 14.79
N GLU A 45 5.35 6.67 14.23
CA GLU A 45 4.06 7.28 14.56
C GLU A 45 3.29 6.30 15.45
N ASP A 46 3.51 6.37 16.77
CA ASP A 46 2.75 5.61 17.75
C ASP A 46 1.24 5.71 17.42
N ASP A 47 0.61 4.55 17.19
CA ASP A 47 -0.82 4.37 16.85
C ASP A 47 -1.25 4.69 15.40
N ALA A 48 -0.37 4.62 14.39
CA ALA A 48 -0.82 4.62 12.98
C ALA A 48 -1.29 3.22 12.52
N ASP A 49 -2.55 3.13 12.04
CA ASP A 49 -3.19 1.89 11.53
C ASP A 49 -2.71 1.49 10.12
N GLY A 50 -1.84 2.29 9.50
CA GLY A 50 -1.23 1.99 8.21
C GLY A 50 -1.04 3.23 7.33
N VAL A 51 -0.67 2.98 6.08
CA VAL A 51 -0.33 4.03 5.10
C VAL A 51 -1.20 3.90 3.86
N LEU A 52 -1.67 5.06 3.39
CA LEU A 52 -2.36 5.23 2.12
C LEU A 52 -1.40 5.80 1.08
N PHE A 53 -1.19 5.08 -0.02
CA PHE A 53 -0.51 5.60 -1.19
C PHE A 53 -1.55 6.11 -2.19
N LEU A 54 -1.50 7.40 -2.50
CA LEU A 54 -2.56 8.12 -3.18
C LEU A 54 -2.03 8.76 -4.47
N ALA A 55 -2.60 8.38 -5.62
CA ALA A 55 -2.30 9.00 -6.90
C ALA A 55 -3.50 9.83 -7.37
N LEU A 56 -3.28 11.12 -7.60
CA LEU A 56 -4.28 12.04 -8.14
C LEU A 56 -4.34 11.93 -9.66
N GLU A 57 -5.56 11.81 -10.18
CA GLU A 57 -5.89 11.73 -11.60
C GLU A 57 -6.91 12.83 -11.93
N GLU A 58 -6.41 14.01 -12.32
CA GLU A 58 -7.21 15.22 -12.56
C GLU A 58 -7.88 15.27 -13.94
N GLY A 59 -7.60 14.29 -14.82
CA GLY A 59 -8.09 14.27 -16.21
C GLY A 59 -9.58 13.99 -16.39
N TYR A 60 -10.36 13.92 -15.31
CA TYR A 60 -11.76 13.54 -15.28
C TYR A 60 -12.65 14.70 -14.83
N ALA A 61 -13.95 14.63 -15.16
CA ALA A 61 -14.92 15.66 -14.75
C ALA A 61 -15.07 15.77 -13.23
N GLU A 62 -14.92 14.64 -12.51
CA GLU A 62 -14.70 14.59 -11.08
C GLU A 62 -13.30 13.97 -10.88
N PRO A 63 -12.37 14.65 -10.20
CA PRO A 63 -11.01 14.15 -10.03
C PRO A 63 -11.02 12.80 -9.31
N ARG A 64 -10.10 11.94 -9.74
CA ARG A 64 -9.97 10.57 -9.25
C ARG A 64 -8.74 10.40 -8.38
N VAL A 65 -8.84 9.52 -7.39
CA VAL A 65 -7.75 9.19 -6.47
C VAL A 65 -7.59 7.68 -6.48
N VAL A 66 -6.52 7.19 -7.12
CA VAL A 66 -6.17 5.76 -7.05
C VAL A 66 -5.57 5.51 -5.67
N THR A 67 -6.21 4.64 -4.90
CA THR A 67 -5.94 4.46 -3.47
C THR A 67 -5.43 3.06 -3.19
N THR A 68 -4.23 2.97 -2.60
CA THR A 68 -3.67 1.71 -2.10
C THR A 68 -3.43 1.81 -0.60
N PHE A 69 -4.04 0.93 0.18
CA PHE A 69 -3.80 0.81 1.62
C PHE A 69 -2.78 -0.30 1.91
N VAL A 70 -1.83 -0.01 2.79
CA VAL A 70 -0.84 -0.95 3.29
C VAL A 70 -0.88 -0.93 4.82
N ASN A 71 -1.12 -2.10 5.42
CA ASN A 71 -1.24 -2.26 6.87
C ASN A 71 0.13 -2.16 7.57
N PRO A 72 0.19 -2.09 8.92
CA PRO A 72 1.45 -1.93 9.66
C PRO A 72 2.44 -3.08 9.44
N GLU A 73 1.99 -4.27 9.06
CA GLU A 73 2.87 -5.39 8.69
C GLU A 73 3.52 -5.22 7.30
N GLY A 74 3.12 -4.20 6.54
CA GLY A 74 3.60 -3.90 5.20
C GLY A 74 2.85 -4.67 4.10
N VAL A 75 1.64 -5.17 4.38
CA VAL A 75 0.81 -5.95 3.47
C VAL A 75 -0.25 -5.07 2.83
N VAL A 76 -0.44 -5.20 1.52
CA VAL A 76 -1.51 -4.49 0.80
C VAL A 76 -2.85 -5.11 1.15
N GLU A 77 -3.80 -4.28 1.58
CA GLU A 77 -5.13 -4.71 1.99
C GLU A 77 -6.24 -3.92 1.29
N ARG A 78 -7.49 -4.34 1.53
CA ARG A 78 -8.68 -3.65 1.06
C ARG A 78 -8.83 -2.31 1.77
N VAL A 79 -9.30 -1.31 1.04
CA VAL A 79 -9.56 0.02 1.60
C VAL A 79 -10.92 0.00 2.28
N ALA A 80 -10.93 0.12 3.60
CA ALA A 80 -12.16 0.29 4.37
C ALA A 80 -12.76 1.70 4.13
N PRO A 81 -14.07 1.90 4.34
CA PRO A 81 -14.70 3.22 4.15
C PRO A 81 -14.04 4.34 4.97
N ALA A 82 -13.61 4.07 6.20
CA ALA A 82 -12.86 5.03 7.02
C ALA A 82 -11.53 5.45 6.36
N ALA A 83 -10.81 4.48 5.79
CA ALA A 83 -9.58 4.73 5.05
C ALA A 83 -9.82 5.51 3.75
N ALA A 84 -10.95 5.24 3.08
CA ALA A 84 -11.40 6.04 1.94
C ALA A 84 -11.71 7.50 2.36
N GLY A 85 -12.27 7.72 3.55
CA GLY A 85 -12.45 9.07 4.10
C GLY A 85 -11.14 9.82 4.26
N CYS A 86 -10.10 9.17 4.80
CA CYS A 86 -8.76 9.77 4.92
C CYS A 86 -8.13 10.09 3.57
N ALA A 87 -8.23 9.16 2.62
CA ALA A 87 -7.75 9.39 1.26
C ALA A 87 -8.48 10.56 0.57
N ALA A 88 -9.79 10.69 0.81
CA ALA A 88 -10.60 11.74 0.24
C ALA A 88 -10.27 13.12 0.84
N ALA A 89 -10.14 13.21 2.17
CA ALA A 89 -9.75 14.44 2.84
C ALA A 89 -8.42 14.97 2.30
N TRP A 90 -7.44 14.07 2.15
CA TRP A 90 -6.15 14.39 1.54
C TRP A 90 -6.26 14.92 0.11
N ALA A 91 -7.12 14.33 -0.71
CA ALA A 91 -7.29 14.76 -2.10
C ALA A 91 -8.03 16.09 -2.20
N ILE A 92 -9.08 16.28 -1.41
CA ILE A 92 -9.88 17.51 -1.34
C ILE A 92 -8.99 18.70 -0.93
N ASP A 93 -8.17 18.55 0.12
CA ASP A 93 -7.25 19.58 0.59
C ASP A 93 -6.30 20.06 -0.52
N ARG A 94 -5.84 19.14 -1.37
CA ARG A 94 -4.84 19.40 -2.41
C ARG A 94 -5.44 19.94 -3.70
N LEU A 95 -6.61 19.43 -4.07
CA LEU A 95 -7.30 19.81 -5.31
C LEU A 95 -8.11 21.09 -5.13
N GLY A 96 -8.54 21.40 -3.91
CA GLY A 96 -9.48 22.50 -3.63
C GLY A 96 -10.88 22.22 -4.18
N GLU A 97 -11.24 20.94 -4.33
CA GLU A 97 -12.50 20.47 -4.89
C GLU A 97 -13.37 19.85 -3.79
N ASP A 98 -14.68 20.07 -3.83
CA ASP A 98 -15.59 19.55 -2.79
C ASP A 98 -15.96 18.07 -2.99
N THR A 99 -15.59 17.48 -4.13
CA THR A 99 -15.96 16.11 -4.49
C THR A 99 -14.83 15.40 -5.22
N VAL A 100 -14.55 14.17 -4.80
CA VAL A 100 -13.55 13.30 -5.42
C VAL A 100 -14.10 11.88 -5.57
N LEU A 101 -13.61 11.16 -6.56
CA LEU A 101 -13.86 9.74 -6.74
C LEU A 101 -12.61 8.96 -6.29
N LEU A 102 -12.79 7.92 -5.48
CA LEU A 102 -11.69 7.07 -5.03
C LEU A 102 -11.78 5.72 -5.70
N ASP A 103 -10.79 5.40 -6.53
CA ASP A 103 -10.67 4.09 -7.14
C ASP A 103 -9.81 3.20 -6.23
N THR A 104 -10.44 2.17 -5.67
CA THR A 104 -9.81 1.21 -4.77
C THR A 104 -9.82 -0.19 -5.39
N GLN A 105 -9.10 -1.13 -4.77
CA GLN A 105 -9.14 -2.55 -5.18
C GLN A 105 -10.53 -3.19 -5.06
N THR A 106 -11.43 -2.60 -4.27
CA THR A 106 -12.77 -3.13 -3.97
C THR A 106 -13.89 -2.40 -4.69
N GLY A 107 -13.58 -1.38 -5.48
CA GLY A 107 -14.55 -0.58 -6.22
C GLY A 107 -14.29 0.91 -6.08
N THR A 108 -15.20 1.71 -6.62
CA THR A 108 -15.11 3.17 -6.59
C THR A 108 -16.00 3.72 -5.47
N TYR A 109 -15.44 4.61 -4.65
CA TYR A 109 -16.18 5.41 -3.70
C TYR A 109 -16.34 6.84 -4.24
N ARG A 110 -17.48 7.46 -3.95
CA ARG A 110 -17.66 8.90 -4.11
C ARG A 110 -17.56 9.55 -2.74
N ALA A 111 -16.70 10.54 -2.63
CA ALA A 111 -16.51 11.28 -1.40
C ALA A 111 -16.84 12.76 -1.62
N VAL A 112 -17.50 13.36 -0.63
CA VAL A 112 -17.91 14.75 -0.65
C VAL A 112 -17.50 15.41 0.67
N ALA A 113 -16.93 16.60 0.60
CA ALA A 113 -16.65 17.43 1.78
C ALA A 113 -17.96 17.73 2.53
N ASP A 114 -17.97 17.52 3.84
CA ASP A 114 -19.13 17.78 4.71
C ASP A 114 -18.67 18.41 6.02
N GLY A 115 -18.77 19.74 6.11
CA GLY A 115 -18.26 20.50 7.26
C GLY A 115 -16.76 20.29 7.46
N ASP A 116 -16.39 19.80 8.65
CA ASP A 116 -15.00 19.48 9.02
C ASP A 116 -14.60 18.03 8.69
N GLY A 117 -15.44 17.28 7.94
CA GLY A 117 -15.22 15.87 7.62
C GLY A 117 -15.55 15.50 6.17
N VAL A 118 -15.66 14.19 5.91
CA VAL A 118 -15.93 13.66 4.57
C VAL A 118 -17.02 12.59 4.61
N LEU A 119 -18.04 12.77 3.78
CA LEU A 119 -19.04 11.74 3.55
C LEU A 119 -18.57 10.80 2.44
N VAL A 120 -18.55 9.48 2.69
CA VAL A 120 -18.09 8.47 1.73
C VAL A 120 -19.23 7.52 1.36
N GLU A 121 -19.43 7.33 0.05
CA GLU A 121 -20.47 6.45 -0.48
C GLU A 121 -19.86 5.46 -1.47
N SER A 122 -20.17 4.17 -1.31
CA SER A 122 -19.80 3.19 -2.34
C SER A 122 -20.67 3.37 -3.57
N LEU A 123 -20.05 3.38 -4.76
CA LEU A 123 -20.76 3.38 -6.05
C LEU A 123 -21.07 1.98 -6.58
N SER A 124 -20.79 0.92 -5.81
CA SER A 124 -21.20 -0.45 -6.12
C SER A 124 -22.73 -0.60 -6.12
N GLU A 125 -23.25 -1.64 -6.79
CA GLU A 125 -24.69 -1.94 -6.85
C GLU A 125 -25.32 -2.15 -5.46
N GLU A 126 -24.51 -2.53 -4.47
CA GLU A 126 -24.86 -2.50 -3.05
C GLU A 126 -24.45 -1.13 -2.46
N LYS A 127 -25.46 -0.30 -2.19
CA LYS A 127 -25.31 1.12 -1.85
C LYS A 127 -25.03 1.31 -0.36
N ASP A 128 -23.84 0.89 0.09
CA ASP A 128 -23.38 1.12 1.46
C ASP A 128 -22.88 2.58 1.60
N ARG A 129 -23.41 3.30 2.59
CA ARG A 129 -23.04 4.69 2.90
C ARG A 129 -22.38 4.71 4.26
N THR A 130 -21.17 5.25 4.32
CA THR A 130 -20.44 5.43 5.59
C THR A 130 -20.07 6.90 5.74
N ASN A 131 -20.42 7.49 6.88
CA ASN A 131 -19.80 8.74 7.26
C ASN A 131 -18.43 8.43 7.90
N ALA A 132 -17.39 9.10 7.42
CA ALA A 132 -16.09 9.09 8.06
C ALA A 132 -15.80 10.55 8.42
N ALA A 133 -16.14 11.00 9.64
CA ALA A 133 -15.68 12.30 10.10
C ALA A 133 -14.15 12.22 10.28
N VAL A 134 -13.45 12.62 9.22
CA VAL A 134 -12.00 12.62 9.15
C VAL A 134 -11.49 14.04 9.33
N VAL A 135 -10.58 14.18 10.28
CA VAL A 135 -9.85 15.41 10.54
C VAL A 135 -8.38 15.18 10.18
N ARG A 136 -7.81 16.11 9.43
CA ARG A 136 -6.36 16.17 9.20
C ARG A 136 -5.65 16.54 10.50
N ASP A 137 -4.62 15.79 10.86
CA ASP A 137 -3.71 16.22 11.92
C ASP A 137 -2.76 17.29 11.35
N GLU A 138 -2.48 18.36 12.10
CA GLU A 138 -1.65 19.48 11.63
C GLU A 138 -0.18 19.06 11.35
N THR A 139 0.19 17.81 11.62
CA THR A 139 1.54 17.28 11.49
C THR A 139 1.80 16.70 10.09
N GLU A 140 2.66 17.38 9.33
CA GLU A 140 3.37 16.80 8.18
C GLU A 140 4.74 16.31 8.64
N ALA A 141 5.11 15.08 8.29
CA ALA A 141 6.37 14.46 8.68
C ALA A 141 7.06 13.81 7.49
N SER A 142 8.33 13.45 7.64
CA SER A 142 9.13 12.88 6.55
C SER A 142 10.11 11.85 7.08
N LEU A 143 10.24 10.72 6.37
CA LEU A 143 11.13 9.62 6.73
C LEU A 143 12.06 9.29 5.56
N ALA A 144 13.25 8.76 5.84
CA ALA A 144 14.16 8.31 4.79
C ALA A 144 13.53 7.17 3.98
N ALA A 145 13.67 7.22 2.66
CA ALA A 145 13.22 6.15 1.78
C ALA A 145 13.97 4.85 2.12
N PRO A 146 13.27 3.72 2.27
CA PRO A 146 13.94 2.45 2.49
C PRO A 146 14.76 2.05 1.26
N ALA A 147 15.81 1.26 1.51
CA ALA A 147 16.51 0.59 0.43
C ALA A 147 15.53 -0.25 -0.41
N PRO A 148 15.74 -0.39 -1.73
CA PRO A 148 14.91 -1.27 -2.54
C PRO A 148 14.94 -2.68 -1.96
N ALA A 149 13.77 -3.34 -1.97
CA ALA A 149 13.68 -4.75 -1.60
C ALA A 149 14.75 -5.53 -2.39
N PRO A 150 15.45 -6.49 -1.78
CA PRO A 150 16.40 -7.30 -2.52
C PRO A 150 15.65 -7.92 -3.69
N ASP A 151 16.16 -7.68 -4.91
CA ASP A 151 15.61 -8.21 -6.16
C ASP A 151 15.31 -9.68 -5.91
N GLY A 152 14.01 -10.02 -5.84
CA GLY A 152 13.55 -11.32 -5.42
C GLY A 152 14.10 -12.32 -6.41
N GLY A 153 15.27 -12.87 -6.07
CA GLY A 153 16.15 -13.56 -7.02
C GLY A 153 15.30 -14.54 -7.78
N ARG A 154 15.14 -14.26 -9.08
CA ARG A 154 14.59 -15.16 -10.08
C ARG A 154 14.92 -16.56 -9.64
N LEU A 155 13.92 -17.33 -9.19
CA LEU A 155 14.09 -18.68 -8.66
C LEU A 155 14.96 -19.43 -9.66
N GLY A 156 16.26 -19.48 -9.37
CA GLY A 156 17.19 -20.30 -10.10
C GLY A 156 16.64 -21.68 -9.87
N HIS A 157 16.19 -22.32 -10.94
CA HIS A 157 15.95 -23.75 -10.93
C HIS A 157 17.28 -24.35 -10.49
N SER A 158 17.44 -24.59 -9.19
CA SER A 158 18.53 -25.37 -8.66
C SER A 158 18.38 -26.73 -9.31
N SER A 159 19.15 -26.96 -10.36
CA SER A 159 19.48 -28.29 -10.83
C SER A 159 19.89 -29.06 -9.57
N LEU A 160 19.01 -29.98 -9.16
CA LEU A 160 19.37 -31.00 -8.19
C LEU A 160 20.66 -31.65 -8.69
N PRO A 161 21.64 -31.94 -7.81
CA PRO A 161 22.77 -32.75 -8.22
C PRO A 161 22.20 -34.10 -8.66
N GLU A 162 22.41 -34.45 -9.94
CA GLU A 162 22.18 -35.80 -10.43
C GLU A 162 23.02 -36.73 -9.56
N THR A 163 22.36 -37.51 -8.71
CA THR A 163 23.01 -38.60 -7.98
C THR A 163 23.44 -39.62 -9.02
N GLU A 164 24.73 -39.64 -9.33
CA GLU A 164 25.38 -40.71 -10.06
C GLU A 164 25.05 -42.05 -9.37
N SER A 165 24.10 -42.77 -9.94
CA SER A 165 23.84 -44.16 -9.56
C SER A 165 24.98 -45.01 -10.11
N THR A 166 25.97 -45.26 -9.27
CA THR A 166 26.96 -46.30 -9.48
C THR A 166 26.24 -47.63 -9.62
N VAL A 167 26.13 -48.14 -10.86
CA VAL A 167 25.78 -49.53 -11.11
C VAL A 167 27.00 -50.38 -10.76
N SER A 168 26.88 -51.18 -9.70
CA SER A 168 27.85 -52.21 -9.38
C SER A 168 27.78 -53.29 -10.46
N GLU A 169 28.82 -53.39 -11.28
CA GLU A 169 29.00 -54.48 -12.23
C GLU A 169 29.52 -55.71 -11.47
N GLU A 170 28.66 -56.73 -11.33
CA GLU A 170 29.02 -58.03 -10.75
C GLU A 170 29.70 -58.89 -11.85
N PRO A 171 30.89 -59.45 -11.61
CA PRO A 171 31.56 -60.28 -12.61
C PRO A 171 30.92 -61.68 -12.69
N ARG A 172 30.66 -62.15 -13.92
CA ARG A 172 30.12 -63.48 -14.20
C ARG A 172 31.14 -64.57 -13.85
N PRO A 173 30.72 -65.74 -13.34
CA PRO A 173 31.61 -66.88 -13.18
C PRO A 173 32.01 -67.45 -14.55
N ALA A 174 33.28 -67.85 -14.67
CA ALA A 174 33.82 -68.57 -15.81
C ALA A 174 33.31 -70.02 -15.81
N ASP A 175 32.82 -70.47 -16.96
CA ASP A 175 32.64 -71.87 -17.33
C ASP A 175 34.02 -72.55 -17.34
N ASP A 176 34.17 -73.65 -16.60
CA ASP A 176 35.34 -74.55 -16.66
C ASP A 176 34.85 -75.90 -17.20
N ASP A 177 35.53 -76.36 -18.26
CA ASP A 177 35.30 -77.57 -19.08
C ASP A 177 35.61 -78.87 -18.31
#